data_AF-A0A819GHF4-F1
#
_entry.id   AF-A0A819GHF4-F1
#
_cell.length_a   1.000
_cell.length_b   1.000
_cell.length_c   1.000
_cell.angle_alpha   90.00
_cell.angle_beta   90.00
_cell.angle_gamma   90.00
#
_symmetry.space_group_name_H-M   'P 1'
#
loop_
_entity.id
_entity.type
_entity.pdbx_description
1 polymer ?
#
loop_
_entity_poly.entity_id
_entity_poly.type
_entity_poly.pdbx_seq_one_letter_code
_entity_poly.pdbx_strand_id
1 'polypeptide(L)'
;MATINELNFCSACNKTQAKSICAGCKKYFCRKDFKEHEQQLSIKFDNDIVRSHDELLEQMQKLEKSNYLSLDLFDQIEQWKKTAIKKVEKAAEKAHHELIELIDKQRMIMTKQLEPITREIRCLRKEENFAEDDINRLKQKINEIQQKLKQFIEKDTNKSIIIDNNQIDWNHLIYIREIQSRYLSSHSIGEVQELFVQDLSDQEDAHQHTEKLKNELAKTKNESKKSQKMVQTQQRMLMAQKSYYYTCAICGNAFLSNAYLQAHMHRRHPNYE
;
A
#
# COMPACT_ATOMS: atom_id res chain seq x y z
N MET A 1 -5.16 90.77 -15.43
CA MET A 1 -5.23 89.99 -14.18
C MET A 1 -6.49 90.40 -13.45
N ALA A 2 -7.53 89.56 -13.47
CA ALA A 2 -8.78 89.79 -12.76
C ALA A 2 -8.91 88.70 -11.69
N THR A 3 -8.81 89.10 -10.43
CA THR A 3 -9.05 88.24 -9.26
C THR A 3 -10.56 88.00 -9.14
N ILE A 4 -11.02 86.89 -9.72
CA ILE A 4 -12.37 86.38 -9.47
C ILE A 4 -12.35 85.81 -8.05
N ASN A 5 -12.92 86.57 -7.11
CA ASN A 5 -13.26 86.07 -5.78
C ASN A 5 -14.46 85.11 -5.96
N GLU A 6 -14.20 83.83 -6.21
CA GLU A 6 -15.23 82.80 -6.14
C GLU A 6 -15.72 82.72 -4.69
N LEU A 7 -16.86 83.36 -4.43
CA LEU A 7 -17.58 83.24 -3.17
C LEU A 7 -18.11 81.81 -3.07
N ASN A 8 -17.30 80.90 -2.53
CA ASN A 8 -17.71 79.53 -2.29
C ASN A 8 -18.82 79.53 -1.23
N PHE A 9 -20.05 79.20 -1.61
CA PHE A 9 -21.19 79.11 -0.69
C PHE A 9 -21.35 77.71 -0.13
N CYS A 10 -21.89 77.61 1.09
CA CYS A 10 -22.19 76.30 1.68
C CYS A 10 -23.22 75.53 0.84
N SER A 11 -22.87 74.33 0.37
CA SER A 11 -23.73 73.47 -0.44
C SER A 11 -24.95 72.90 0.30
N ALA A 12 -25.03 73.04 1.63
CA ALA A 12 -26.16 72.58 2.44
C ALA A 12 -27.17 73.70 2.77
N CYS A 13 -26.69 74.91 3.10
CA CYS A 13 -27.56 76.01 3.53
C CYS A 13 -27.55 77.26 2.64
N ASN A 14 -26.63 77.36 1.66
CA ASN A 14 -26.45 78.47 0.70
C ASN A 14 -26.34 79.90 1.27
N LYS A 15 -26.20 80.06 2.60
CA LYS A 15 -26.33 81.36 3.28
C LYS A 15 -25.02 82.02 3.69
N THR A 16 -23.89 81.29 3.68
CA THR A 16 -22.59 81.81 4.15
C THR A 16 -21.43 81.34 3.28
N GLN A 17 -20.38 82.17 3.19
CA GLN A 17 -19.10 81.80 2.57
C GLN A 17 -18.55 80.57 3.31
N ALA A 18 -18.43 79.46 2.59
CA ALA A 18 -17.94 78.20 3.08
C ALA A 18 -16.51 78.35 3.59
N LYS A 19 -16.25 77.81 4.78
CA LYS A 19 -14.94 77.89 5.44
C LYS A 19 -14.15 76.59 5.32
N SER A 20 -14.81 75.50 4.90
CA SER A 20 -14.24 74.16 4.86
C SER A 20 -14.73 73.41 3.62
N ILE A 21 -13.85 72.64 2.99
CA ILE A 21 -14.16 71.73 1.87
C ILE A 21 -13.95 70.29 2.33
N CYS A 22 -14.87 69.39 2.00
CA CYS A 22 -14.67 67.95 2.21
C CYS A 22 -13.87 67.38 1.04
N ALA A 23 -12.69 66.81 1.29
CA ALA A 23 -11.84 66.23 0.24
C ALA A 23 -12.49 65.03 -0.48
N GLY A 24 -13.34 64.27 0.23
CA GLY A 24 -14.02 63.09 -0.32
C GLY A 24 -15.17 63.45 -1.28
N CYS A 25 -16.08 64.34 -0.87
CA CYS A 25 -17.23 64.71 -1.69
C CYS A 25 -17.03 66.00 -2.51
N LYS A 26 -15.90 66.70 -2.34
CA LYS A 26 -15.52 67.97 -2.99
C LYS A 26 -16.55 69.11 -2.85
N LYS A 27 -17.41 69.05 -1.82
CA LYS A 27 -18.42 70.07 -1.51
C LYS A 27 -17.92 71.04 -0.45
N TYR A 28 -18.38 72.28 -0.57
CA TYR A 28 -18.04 73.39 0.33
C TYR A 28 -19.12 73.52 1.41
N PHE A 29 -18.72 73.60 2.68
CA PHE A 29 -19.65 73.68 3.80
C PHE A 29 -19.30 74.84 4.75
N CYS A 30 -20.33 75.36 5.43
CA CYS A 30 -20.10 76.20 6.61
C CYS A 30 -19.69 75.32 7.80
N ARG A 31 -19.08 75.89 8.84
CA ARG A 31 -18.59 75.11 10.00
C ARG A 31 -19.67 74.28 10.70
N LYS A 32 -20.94 74.71 10.65
CA LYS A 32 -22.07 74.01 11.27
C LYS A 32 -22.45 72.78 10.43
N ASP A 33 -22.69 72.99 9.14
CA ASP A 33 -23.11 71.92 8.22
C ASP A 33 -21.97 70.94 7.91
N PHE A 34 -20.71 71.37 8.03
CA PHE A 34 -19.55 70.48 7.93
C PHE A 34 -19.50 69.49 9.11
N LYS A 35 -19.79 69.94 10.34
CA LYS A 35 -19.89 69.06 11.51
C LYS A 35 -21.04 68.06 11.38
N GLU A 36 -22.17 68.50 10.82
CA GLU A 36 -23.30 67.62 10.54
C GLU A 36 -22.96 66.59 9.44
N HIS A 37 -22.22 67.00 8.41
CA HIS A 37 -21.70 66.08 7.39
C HIS A 37 -20.73 65.05 7.97
N GLU A 38 -19.83 65.47 8.87
CA GLU A 38 -18.90 64.59 9.59
C GLU A 38 -19.64 63.59 10.50
N GLN A 39 -20.69 64.05 11.20
CA GLN A 39 -21.57 63.17 11.98
C GLN A 39 -22.30 62.15 11.09
N GLN A 40 -22.80 62.56 9.93
CA GLN A 40 -23.42 61.63 8.98
C GLN A 40 -22.42 60.61 8.42
N LEU A 41 -21.17 61.00 8.22
CA LEU A 41 -20.10 60.08 7.82
C LEU A 41 -19.76 59.09 8.93
N SER A 42 -19.72 59.52 10.20
CA SER A 42 -19.55 58.63 11.35
C SER A 42 -20.68 57.59 11.42
N ILE A 43 -21.93 58.04 11.28
CA ILE A 43 -23.10 57.15 11.29
C ILE A 43 -23.05 56.15 10.13
N LYS A 44 -22.65 56.58 8.94
CA LYS A 44 -22.47 55.67 7.80
C LYS A 44 -21.33 54.68 8.01
N PHE A 45 -20.21 55.13 8.59
CA PHE A 45 -19.10 54.26 8.91
C PHE A 45 -19.52 53.18 9.92
N ASP A 46 -20.25 53.55 10.96
CA ASP A 46 -20.75 52.62 11.96
C ASP A 46 -21.76 51.62 11.36
N ASN A 47 -22.68 52.09 10.49
CA ASN A 47 -23.72 51.23 9.91
C ASN A 47 -23.26 50.36 8.74
N ASP A 48 -22.33 50.84 7.91
CA ASP A 48 -21.93 50.16 6.68
C ASP A 48 -20.61 49.40 6.85
N ILE A 49 -19.69 49.89 7.70
CA ILE A 49 -18.37 49.27 7.89
C ILE A 49 -18.32 48.49 9.19
N VAL A 50 -18.61 49.14 10.33
CA VAL A 50 -18.49 48.49 11.64
C VAL A 50 -19.50 47.35 11.78
N ARG A 51 -20.77 47.60 11.43
CA ARG A 51 -21.79 46.55 11.46
C ARG A 51 -21.48 45.38 10.52
N SER A 52 -21.05 45.63 9.28
CA SER A 52 -20.70 44.55 8.35
C SER A 52 -19.47 43.78 8.81
N HIS A 53 -18.50 44.45 9.43
CA HIS A 53 -17.36 43.80 10.06
C HIS A 53 -17.78 42.90 11.22
N ASP A 54 -18.65 43.38 12.10
CA ASP A 54 -19.13 42.63 13.26
C ASP A 54 -20.00 41.43 12.82
N GLU A 55 -20.83 41.59 11.79
CA GLU A 55 -21.59 40.50 11.17
C GLU A 55 -20.66 39.42 10.59
N LEU A 56 -19.55 39.81 9.95
CA LEU A 56 -18.55 38.86 9.45
C LEU A 56 -17.83 38.14 10.59
N LEU A 57 -17.45 38.84 11.66
CA LEU A 57 -16.87 38.21 12.85
C LEU A 57 -17.84 37.21 13.49
N GLU A 58 -19.13 37.56 13.58
CA GLU A 58 -20.15 36.66 14.12
C GLU A 58 -20.34 35.42 13.23
N GLN A 59 -20.30 35.58 11.91
CA GLN A 59 -20.35 34.47 10.96
C GLN A 59 -19.13 33.55 11.09
N MET A 60 -17.91 34.11 11.20
CA MET A 60 -16.69 33.33 11.42
C MET A 60 -16.73 32.55 12.74
N GLN A 61 -17.16 33.20 13.83
CA GLN A 61 -17.31 32.52 15.12
C GLN A 61 -18.41 31.45 15.12
N LYS A 62 -19.49 31.65 14.35
CA LYS A 62 -20.52 30.62 14.15
C LYS A 62 -19.98 29.43 13.39
N LEU A 63 -19.12 29.63 12.38
CA LEU A 63 -18.45 28.55 11.65
C LEU A 63 -17.51 27.73 12.53
N GLU A 64 -16.75 28.38 13.42
CA GLU A 64 -15.92 27.69 14.43
C GLU A 64 -16.77 26.87 15.41
N LYS A 65 -17.96 27.36 15.77
CA LYS A 65 -18.89 26.68 16.70
C LYS A 65 -19.73 25.59 16.02
N SER A 66 -20.04 25.73 14.73
CA SER A 66 -20.70 24.69 13.92
C SER A 66 -19.68 23.64 13.47
N ASN A 67 -19.10 22.96 14.45
CA ASN A 67 -17.97 22.03 14.36
C ASN A 67 -18.28 20.72 13.59
N TYR A 68 -19.34 20.67 12.77
CA TYR A 68 -19.84 19.43 12.14
C TYR A 68 -18.89 18.85 11.09
N LEU A 69 -18.23 19.68 10.27
CA LEU A 69 -17.28 19.20 9.26
C LEU A 69 -15.91 18.83 9.86
N SER A 70 -15.48 19.53 10.91
CA SER A 70 -14.21 19.24 11.57
C SER A 70 -14.33 17.96 12.42
N LEU A 71 -15.45 17.78 13.14
CA LEU A 71 -15.73 16.57 13.93
C LEU A 71 -15.71 15.33 13.04
N ASP A 72 -16.34 15.37 11.85
CA ASP A 72 -16.35 14.23 10.94
C ASP A 72 -14.94 13.88 10.41
N LEU A 73 -14.12 14.88 10.07
CA LEU A 73 -12.73 14.64 9.66
C LEU A 73 -11.86 14.10 10.80
N PHE A 74 -12.02 14.62 12.02
CA PHE A 74 -11.31 14.11 13.19
C PHE A 74 -11.74 12.68 13.52
N ASP A 75 -13.04 12.37 13.42
CA ASP A 75 -13.58 11.02 13.63
C ASP A 75 -13.07 10.05 12.56
N GLN A 76 -12.97 10.47 11.30
CA GLN A 76 -12.36 9.68 10.23
C GLN A 76 -10.87 9.38 10.49
N ILE A 77 -10.10 10.37 10.96
CA ILE A 77 -8.69 10.17 11.34
C ILE A 77 -8.59 9.19 12.50
N GLU A 78 -9.41 9.34 13.53
CA GLU A 78 -9.38 8.47 14.70
C GLU A 78 -9.84 7.03 14.35
N GLN A 79 -10.80 6.88 13.43
CA GLN A 79 -11.21 5.59 12.91
C GLN A 79 -10.11 4.93 12.06
N TRP A 80 -9.43 5.71 11.20
CA TRP A 80 -8.29 5.23 10.42
C TRP A 80 -7.18 4.72 11.35
N LYS A 81 -6.81 5.51 12.37
CA LYS A 81 -5.81 5.15 13.37
C LYS A 81 -6.17 3.85 14.09
N LYS A 82 -7.40 3.72 14.60
CA LYS A 82 -7.88 2.49 15.25
C LYS A 82 -7.79 1.28 14.32
N THR A 83 -8.12 1.47 13.05
CA THR A 83 -8.09 0.40 12.04
C THR A 83 -6.66 0.02 11.67
N ALA A 84 -5.75 0.99 11.57
CA ALA A 84 -4.35 0.77 11.26
C ALA A 84 -3.66 -0.02 12.38
N ILE A 85 -3.84 0.38 13.64
CA ILE A 85 -3.30 -0.33 14.81
C ILE A 85 -3.78 -1.79 14.81
N LYS A 86 -5.09 -2.03 14.65
CA LYS A 86 -5.64 -3.39 14.59
C LYS A 86 -5.04 -4.25 13.48
N LYS A 87 -4.76 -3.66 12.31
CA LYS A 87 -4.12 -4.38 11.20
C LYS A 87 -2.68 -4.77 11.54
N VAL A 88 -1.93 -3.87 12.18
CA VAL A 88 -0.56 -4.12 12.64
C VAL A 88 -0.55 -5.21 13.71
N GLU A 89 -1.41 -5.11 14.71
CA GLU A 89 -1.56 -6.12 15.78
C GLU A 89 -1.88 -7.50 15.18
N LYS A 90 -2.84 -7.57 14.27
CA LYS A 90 -3.20 -8.83 13.60
C LYS A 90 -2.04 -9.43 12.78
N ALA A 91 -1.24 -8.58 12.13
CA ALA A 91 -0.06 -9.04 11.40
C ALA A 91 1.01 -9.59 12.36
N ALA A 92 1.24 -8.92 13.50
CA ALA A 92 2.16 -9.37 14.53
C ALA A 92 1.70 -10.70 15.16
N GLU A 93 0.42 -10.83 15.50
CA GLU A 93 -0.16 -12.08 16.01
C GLU A 93 0.01 -13.24 15.03
N LYS A 94 -0.20 -12.98 13.74
CA LYS A 94 0.01 -14.01 12.70
C LYS A 94 1.47 -14.45 12.66
N ALA A 95 2.41 -13.51 12.68
CA ALA A 95 3.84 -13.84 12.69
C ALA A 95 4.25 -14.62 13.96
N HIS A 96 3.71 -14.24 15.13
CA HIS A 96 3.90 -14.99 16.36
C HIS A 96 3.36 -16.42 16.26
N HIS A 97 2.17 -16.59 15.68
CA HIS A 97 1.58 -17.91 15.50
C HIS A 97 2.43 -18.80 14.58
N GLU A 98 2.87 -18.26 13.44
CA GLU A 98 3.78 -18.98 12.53
C GLU A 98 5.07 -19.40 13.22
N LEU A 99 5.64 -18.55 14.10
CA LEU A 99 6.81 -18.89 14.90
C LEU A 99 6.53 -20.05 15.88
N ILE A 100 5.40 -19.99 16.59
CA ILE A 100 5.00 -21.05 17.53
C ILE A 100 4.83 -22.39 16.79
N GLU A 101 4.16 -22.40 15.64
CA GLU A 101 3.97 -23.62 14.85
C GLU A 101 5.30 -24.24 14.40
N LEU A 102 6.27 -23.40 13.99
CA LEU A 102 7.61 -23.87 13.62
C LEU A 102 8.34 -24.52 14.81
N ILE A 103 8.28 -23.88 15.98
CA ILE A 103 8.87 -24.41 17.22
C ILE A 103 8.22 -25.73 17.60
N ASP A 104 6.88 -25.81 17.59
CA ASP A 104 6.14 -27.02 17.94
C ASP A 104 6.43 -28.17 16.98
N LYS A 105 6.50 -27.89 15.67
CA LYS A 105 6.89 -28.89 14.66
C LYS A 105 8.28 -29.44 14.93
N GLN A 106 9.24 -28.58 15.27
CA GLN A 106 10.59 -29.01 15.58
C GLN A 106 10.64 -29.83 16.88
N ARG A 107 9.90 -29.41 17.92
CA ARG A 107 9.73 -30.18 19.17
C ARG A 107 9.20 -31.57 18.87
N MET A 108 8.17 -31.69 18.02
CA MET A 108 7.61 -32.98 17.62
C MET A 108 8.63 -33.90 16.94
N ILE A 109 9.45 -33.37 16.03
CA ILE A 109 10.50 -34.15 15.35
C ILE A 109 11.51 -34.67 16.37
N MET A 110 11.94 -33.83 17.32
CA MET A 110 12.89 -34.23 18.36
C MET A 110 12.29 -35.27 19.31
N THR A 111 11.03 -35.11 19.75
CA THR A 111 10.35 -36.10 20.59
C THR A 111 10.28 -37.46 19.90
N LYS A 112 9.95 -37.51 18.60
CA LYS A 112 9.94 -38.76 17.82
C LYS A 112 11.32 -39.42 17.74
N GLN A 113 12.40 -38.66 17.69
CA GLN A 113 13.77 -39.20 17.71
C GLN A 113 14.19 -39.73 19.09
N LEU A 114 13.64 -39.17 20.17
CA LEU A 114 13.90 -39.60 21.54
C LEU A 114 13.12 -40.86 21.94
N GLU A 115 11.95 -41.11 21.36
CA GLU A 115 11.16 -42.31 21.62
C GLU A 115 11.93 -43.64 21.46
N PRO A 116 12.63 -43.92 20.34
CA PRO A 116 13.34 -45.19 20.17
C PRO A 116 14.49 -45.33 21.18
N ILE A 117 15.22 -44.24 21.48
CA ILE A 117 16.28 -44.22 22.49
C ILE A 117 15.69 -44.52 23.87
N THR A 118 14.55 -43.92 24.20
CA THR A 118 13.84 -44.16 25.47
C THR A 118 13.40 -45.61 25.60
N ARG A 119 12.92 -46.22 24.51
CA ARG A 119 12.55 -47.65 24.48
C ARG A 119 13.79 -48.54 24.64
N GLU A 120 14.86 -48.25 23.91
CA GLU A 120 16.15 -48.96 23.99
C GLU A 120 16.70 -48.95 25.43
N ILE A 121 16.73 -47.79 26.09
CA ILE A 121 17.14 -47.65 27.49
C ILE A 121 16.29 -48.51 28.43
N ARG A 122 14.96 -48.54 28.23
CA ARG A 122 14.06 -49.36 29.07
C ARG A 122 14.30 -50.86 28.87
N CYS A 123 14.46 -51.31 27.63
CA CYS A 123 14.71 -52.72 27.31
C CYS A 123 16.03 -53.18 27.93
N LEU A 124 17.12 -52.45 27.67
CA LEU A 124 18.44 -52.73 28.23
C LEU A 124 18.39 -52.80 29.76
N ARG A 125 17.77 -51.81 30.42
CA ARG A 125 17.58 -51.79 31.89
C ARG A 125 16.81 -53.00 32.42
N LYS A 126 15.76 -53.44 31.72
CA LYS A 126 14.92 -54.55 32.16
C LYS A 126 15.63 -55.90 32.02
N GLU A 127 16.46 -56.04 31.01
CA GLU A 127 17.20 -57.27 30.71
C GLU A 127 18.54 -57.35 31.46
N GLU A 128 18.93 -56.29 32.18
CA GLU A 128 20.24 -56.12 32.83
C GLU A 128 21.43 -56.42 31.89
N ASN A 129 21.19 -56.29 30.57
CA ASN A 129 22.11 -56.70 29.52
C ASN A 129 22.58 -55.45 28.78
N PHE A 130 23.63 -54.82 29.31
CA PHE A 130 24.25 -53.65 28.69
C PHE A 130 25.76 -53.85 28.58
N ALA A 131 26.28 -53.66 27.38
CA ALA A 131 27.72 -53.60 27.13
C ALA A 131 28.21 -52.15 27.01
N GLU A 132 29.51 -51.96 27.11
CA GLU A 132 30.15 -50.65 26.93
C GLU A 132 29.84 -50.05 25.54
N ASP A 133 29.68 -50.90 24.53
CA ASP A 133 29.30 -50.48 23.18
C ASP A 133 27.87 -49.91 23.11
N ASP A 134 26.91 -50.47 23.86
CA ASP A 134 25.55 -49.95 23.95
C ASP A 134 25.52 -48.57 24.61
N ILE A 135 26.32 -48.40 25.67
CA ILE A 135 26.47 -47.12 26.39
C ILE A 135 27.05 -46.06 25.46
N ASN A 136 28.12 -46.39 24.73
CA ASN A 136 28.77 -45.48 23.79
C ASN A 136 27.84 -45.11 22.62
N ARG A 137 27.12 -46.09 22.06
CA ARG A 137 26.12 -45.87 21.00
C ARG A 137 24.99 -44.95 21.46
N LEU A 138 24.41 -45.19 22.64
CA LEU A 138 23.36 -44.33 23.20
C LEU A 138 23.86 -42.92 23.50
N LYS A 139 25.07 -42.80 24.04
CA LYS A 139 25.72 -41.51 24.32
C LYS A 139 25.93 -40.71 23.04
N GLN A 140 26.35 -41.36 21.96
CA GLN A 140 26.49 -40.73 20.64
C GLN A 140 25.13 -40.23 20.11
N LYS A 141 24.09 -41.08 20.12
CA LYS A 141 22.74 -40.69 19.67
C LYS A 141 22.17 -39.51 20.46
N ILE A 142 22.38 -39.47 21.78
CA ILE A 142 21.95 -38.35 22.64
C ILE A 142 22.70 -37.07 22.27
N ASN A 143 24.02 -37.16 22.07
CA ASN A 143 24.85 -36.00 21.73
C ASN A 143 24.48 -35.41 20.36
N GLU A 144 24.13 -36.26 19.37
CA GLU A 144 23.62 -35.81 18.07
C GLU A 144 22.31 -35.01 18.19
N ILE A 145 21.37 -35.47 19.03
CA ILE A 145 20.11 -34.73 19.28
C ILE A 145 20.39 -33.42 20.02
N GLN A 146 21.31 -33.42 21.00
CA GLN A 146 21.73 -32.21 21.71
C GLN A 146 22.37 -31.19 20.77
N GLN A 147 23.19 -31.62 19.81
CA GLN A 147 23.75 -30.72 18.79
C GLN A 147 22.68 -30.15 17.88
N LYS A 148 21.72 -30.97 17.44
CA LYS A 148 20.57 -30.48 16.64
C LYS A 148 19.74 -29.45 17.41
N LEU A 149 19.57 -29.62 18.71
CA LEU A 149 18.91 -28.64 19.59
C LEU A 149 19.69 -27.32 19.64
N LYS A 150 21.01 -27.38 19.88
CA LYS A 150 21.86 -26.18 19.89
C LYS A 150 21.83 -25.44 18.55
N GLN A 151 21.99 -26.16 17.44
CA GLN A 151 21.92 -25.58 16.11
C GLN A 151 20.55 -24.93 15.81
N PHE A 152 19.46 -25.47 16.34
CA PHE A 152 18.13 -24.88 16.18
C PHE A 152 18.02 -23.56 16.95
N ILE A 153 18.42 -23.54 18.23
CA ILE A 153 18.43 -22.34 19.07
C ILE A 153 19.32 -21.25 18.46
N GLU A 154 20.48 -21.63 17.89
CA GLU A 154 21.44 -20.72 17.26
C GLU A 154 21.08 -20.32 15.80
N LYS A 155 20.23 -21.07 15.10
CA LYS A 155 19.77 -20.73 13.73
C LYS A 155 18.47 -19.94 13.71
N ASP A 156 17.58 -20.11 14.68
CA ASP A 156 16.35 -19.31 14.74
C ASP A 156 16.58 -17.92 15.35
N THR A 157 17.72 -17.67 16.00
CA THR A 157 18.25 -16.29 16.18
C THR A 157 18.68 -15.65 14.85
N ASN A 158 18.91 -16.44 13.80
CA ASN A 158 19.26 -15.97 12.44
C ASN A 158 18.08 -15.91 11.47
N LYS A 159 16.88 -16.43 11.82
CA LYS A 159 15.65 -16.01 11.15
C LYS A 159 15.28 -14.66 11.72
N SER A 160 15.97 -13.63 11.23
CA SER A 160 15.57 -12.25 11.48
C SER A 160 14.13 -12.14 11.03
N ILE A 161 13.19 -11.97 11.97
CA ILE A 161 11.90 -11.39 11.64
C ILE A 161 12.26 -10.07 10.96
N ILE A 162 12.04 -9.98 9.65
CA ILE A 162 12.30 -8.75 8.90
C ILE A 162 11.17 -7.81 9.29
N ILE A 163 11.37 -7.07 10.38
CA ILE A 163 10.50 -5.97 10.77
C ILE A 163 10.97 -4.76 9.97
N ASP A 164 10.64 -4.72 8.67
CA ASP A 164 10.92 -3.54 7.86
C ASP A 164 9.78 -2.53 8.02
N ASN A 165 9.86 -1.74 9.09
CA ASN A 165 8.95 -0.62 9.32
C ASN A 165 9.35 0.62 8.52
N ASN A 166 10.55 0.61 7.91
CA ASN A 166 11.12 1.77 7.22
C ASN A 166 10.63 1.87 5.76
N GLN A 167 10.03 0.83 5.21
CA GLN A 167 9.42 0.84 3.87
C GLN A 167 8.02 1.47 3.81
N ILE A 168 7.37 1.71 4.95
CA ILE A 168 6.03 2.29 4.99
C ILE A 168 6.16 3.81 5.15
N ASP A 169 5.89 4.55 4.06
CA ASP A 169 5.76 6.00 4.14
C ASP A 169 4.39 6.38 4.70
N TRP A 170 4.37 6.61 6.02
CA TRP A 170 3.18 6.99 6.76
C TRP A 170 2.56 8.32 6.30
N ASN A 171 3.35 9.24 5.75
CA ASN A 171 2.88 10.56 5.32
C ASN A 171 2.08 10.50 4.02
N HIS A 172 2.25 9.45 3.22
CA HIS A 172 1.43 9.20 2.04
C HIS A 172 0.14 8.43 2.34
N LEU A 173 0.04 7.78 3.52
CA LEU A 173 -1.15 7.00 3.91
C LEU A 173 -2.26 7.86 4.51
N ILE A 174 -1.92 9.00 5.13
CA ILE A 174 -2.89 9.97 5.63
C ILE A 174 -2.33 11.39 5.44
N TYR A 175 -3.00 12.19 4.61
CA TYR A 175 -2.66 13.59 4.40
C TYR A 175 -3.92 14.42 4.20
N ILE A 176 -3.88 15.65 4.70
CA ILE A 176 -4.97 16.61 4.53
C ILE A 176 -4.61 17.46 3.31
N ARG A 177 -5.43 17.40 2.25
CA ARG A 177 -5.30 18.27 1.09
C ARG A 177 -6.24 19.46 1.27
N GLU A 178 -5.68 20.67 1.29
CA GLU A 178 -6.48 21.88 1.21
C GLU A 178 -7.17 21.92 -0.16
N ILE A 179 -8.48 21.71 -0.18
CA ILE A 179 -9.28 21.93 -1.38
C ILE A 179 -9.46 23.45 -1.47
N GLN A 180 -8.60 24.11 -2.24
CA GLN A 180 -8.81 25.52 -2.56
C GLN A 180 -10.18 25.65 -3.24
N SER A 181 -11.14 26.25 -2.54
CA SER A 181 -12.42 26.65 -3.11
C SER A 181 -12.13 27.74 -4.16
N ARG A 182 -12.07 27.30 -5.42
CA ARG A 182 -11.89 28.18 -6.59
C ARG A 182 -13.14 29.06 -6.68
N TYR A 183 -13.12 30.26 -6.08
CA TYR A 183 -14.07 31.30 -6.43
C TYR A 183 -13.88 31.59 -7.93
N LEU A 184 -14.84 31.12 -8.74
CA LEU A 184 -14.89 31.29 -10.18
C LEU A 184 -14.99 32.78 -10.50
N SER A 185 -13.87 33.44 -10.74
CA SER A 185 -13.86 34.65 -11.57
C SER A 185 -13.98 34.22 -13.03
N SER A 186 -14.85 34.88 -13.79
CA SER A 186 -15.29 34.51 -15.14
C SER A 186 -14.17 34.39 -16.19
N HIS A 187 -12.93 34.77 -15.88
CA HIS A 187 -11.75 34.54 -16.73
C HIS A 187 -11.20 33.10 -16.68
N SER A 188 -11.56 32.32 -15.66
CA SER A 188 -10.93 31.01 -15.39
C SER A 188 -11.62 29.83 -16.09
N ILE A 189 -12.76 30.04 -16.76
CA ILE A 189 -13.57 28.95 -17.34
C ILE A 189 -12.95 28.44 -18.65
N GLY A 190 -12.37 29.31 -19.47
CA GLY A 190 -11.76 28.93 -20.74
C GLY A 190 -10.55 28.02 -20.57
N GLU A 191 -9.62 28.38 -19.68
CA GLU A 191 -8.40 27.60 -19.41
C GLU A 191 -8.72 26.25 -18.74
N VAL A 192 -9.74 26.22 -17.85
CA VAL A 192 -10.18 24.96 -17.22
C VAL A 192 -10.87 24.04 -18.23
N GLN A 193 -11.58 24.58 -19.21
CA GLN A 193 -12.21 23.79 -20.26
C GLN A 193 -11.18 23.20 -21.23
N GLU A 194 -10.13 23.95 -21.56
CA GLU A 194 -9.03 23.46 -22.40
C GLU A 194 -8.21 22.38 -21.69
N LEU A 195 -7.91 22.56 -20.40
CA LEU A 195 -7.27 21.53 -19.57
C LEU A 195 -8.13 20.27 -19.43
N PHE A 196 -9.46 20.41 -19.29
CA PHE A 196 -10.36 19.26 -19.21
C PHE A 196 -10.46 18.50 -20.55
N VAL A 197 -10.44 19.21 -21.67
CA VAL A 197 -10.40 18.58 -23.01
C VAL A 197 -9.08 17.84 -23.21
N GLN A 198 -7.97 18.40 -22.72
CA GLN A 198 -6.67 17.74 -22.78
C GLN A 198 -6.59 16.50 -21.89
N ASP A 199 -7.09 16.56 -20.66
CA ASP A 199 -7.18 15.40 -19.76
C ASP A 199 -8.05 14.27 -20.36
N LEU A 200 -9.15 14.62 -21.04
CA LEU A 200 -9.99 13.64 -21.74
C LEU A 200 -9.25 12.99 -22.92
N SER A 201 -8.48 13.77 -23.68
CA SER A 201 -7.65 13.26 -24.78
C SER A 201 -6.55 12.33 -24.25
N ASP A 202 -5.86 12.75 -23.19
CA ASP A 202 -4.78 11.97 -22.56
C ASP A 202 -5.32 10.67 -21.95
N GLN A 203 -6.53 10.69 -21.39
CA GLN A 203 -7.21 9.52 -20.87
C GLN A 203 -7.60 8.54 -21.98
N GLU A 204 -8.06 9.04 -23.13
CA GLU A 204 -8.41 8.21 -24.29
C GLU A 204 -7.16 7.56 -24.90
N ASP A 205 -6.06 8.30 -25.03
CA ASP A 205 -4.78 7.79 -25.51
C ASP A 205 -4.18 6.74 -24.55
N ALA A 206 -4.26 6.97 -23.24
CA ALA A 206 -3.86 5.99 -22.23
C ALA A 206 -4.71 4.71 -22.33
N HIS A 207 -6.02 4.84 -22.53
CA HIS A 207 -6.90 3.69 -22.72
C HIS A 207 -6.52 2.89 -23.98
N GLN A 208 -6.26 3.57 -25.11
CA GLN A 208 -5.80 2.89 -26.33
C GLN A 208 -4.44 2.20 -26.16
N HIS A 209 -3.51 2.82 -25.44
CA HIS A 209 -2.21 2.22 -25.15
C HIS A 209 -2.31 0.96 -24.28
N THR A 210 -3.15 1.01 -23.24
CA THR A 210 -3.39 -0.17 -22.38
C THR A 210 -4.05 -1.32 -23.12
N GLU A 211 -4.99 -1.06 -24.04
CA GLU A 211 -5.58 -2.10 -24.89
C GLU A 211 -4.57 -2.71 -25.86
N LYS A 212 -3.65 -1.90 -26.43
CA LYS A 212 -2.54 -2.43 -27.25
C LYS A 212 -1.64 -3.37 -26.44
N LEU A 213 -1.22 -2.96 -25.24
CA LEU A 213 -0.38 -3.78 -24.36
C LEU A 213 -1.07 -5.09 -23.95
N LYS A 214 -2.38 -5.08 -23.67
CA LYS A 214 -3.15 -6.30 -23.39
C LYS A 214 -3.13 -7.26 -24.57
N ASN A 215 -3.29 -6.75 -25.79
CA ASN A 215 -3.27 -7.55 -27.01
C ASN A 215 -1.89 -8.16 -27.29
N GLU A 216 -0.81 -7.41 -27.07
CA GLU A 216 0.55 -7.92 -27.18
C GLU A 216 0.85 -8.99 -26.12
N LEU A 217 0.45 -8.76 -24.87
CA LEU A 217 0.58 -9.74 -23.79
C LEU A 217 -0.16 -11.05 -24.14
N ALA A 218 -1.36 -10.96 -24.74
CA ALA A 218 -2.12 -12.13 -25.18
C ALA A 218 -1.39 -12.91 -26.30
N LYS A 219 -0.77 -12.21 -27.26
CA LYS A 219 0.05 -12.84 -28.31
C LYS A 219 1.27 -13.54 -27.71
N THR A 220 2.06 -12.84 -26.90
CA THR A 220 3.26 -13.40 -26.25
C THR A 220 2.92 -14.60 -25.36
N LYS A 221 1.79 -14.54 -24.63
CA LYS A 221 1.32 -15.68 -23.81
C LYS A 221 0.96 -16.89 -24.68
N ASN A 222 0.36 -16.68 -25.85
CA ASN A 222 0.04 -17.76 -26.77
C ASN A 222 1.30 -18.35 -27.41
N GLU A 223 2.28 -17.53 -27.78
CA GLU A 223 3.58 -17.98 -28.29
C GLU A 223 4.37 -18.75 -27.23
N SER A 224 4.37 -18.28 -25.98
CA SER A 224 4.96 -18.98 -24.84
C SER A 224 4.30 -20.35 -24.62
N LYS A 225 2.96 -20.43 -24.64
CA LYS A 225 2.23 -21.71 -24.56
C LYS A 225 2.58 -22.66 -25.71
N LYS A 226 2.70 -22.16 -26.94
CA LYS A 226 3.12 -22.98 -28.10
C LYS A 226 4.54 -23.51 -27.91
N SER A 227 5.47 -22.65 -27.51
CA SER A 227 6.87 -23.00 -27.23
C SER A 227 6.97 -24.03 -26.11
N GLN A 228 6.21 -23.86 -25.03
CA GLN A 228 6.15 -24.81 -23.92
C GLN A 228 5.65 -26.19 -24.36
N LYS A 229 4.61 -26.25 -25.22
CA LYS A 229 4.13 -27.52 -25.80
C LYS A 229 5.20 -28.17 -26.66
N MET A 230 5.91 -27.40 -27.48
CA MET A 230 6.98 -27.91 -28.33
C MET A 230 8.14 -28.48 -27.50
N VAL A 231 8.57 -27.78 -26.45
CA VAL A 231 9.58 -28.25 -25.50
C VAL A 231 9.11 -29.50 -24.77
N GLN A 232 7.85 -29.55 -24.32
CA GLN A 232 7.29 -30.73 -23.67
C GLN A 232 7.27 -31.94 -24.62
N THR A 233 6.91 -31.74 -25.89
CA THR A 233 6.95 -32.79 -26.91
C THR A 233 8.40 -33.24 -27.19
N GLN A 234 9.34 -32.31 -27.30
CA GLN A 234 10.78 -32.63 -27.44
C GLN A 234 11.32 -33.39 -26.23
N GLN A 235 10.96 -33.00 -25.01
CA GLN A 235 11.31 -33.73 -23.79
C GLN A 235 10.75 -35.15 -23.79
N ARG A 236 9.49 -35.35 -24.23
CA ARG A 236 8.91 -36.70 -24.37
C ARG A 236 9.63 -37.53 -25.43
N MET A 237 10.01 -36.94 -26.57
CA MET A 237 10.80 -37.62 -27.61
C MET A 237 12.18 -38.00 -27.09
N LEU A 238 12.86 -37.12 -26.35
CA LEU A 238 14.14 -37.41 -25.71
C LEU A 238 14.01 -38.51 -24.65
N MET A 239 12.97 -38.50 -23.83
CA MET A 239 12.69 -39.57 -22.86
C MET A 239 12.38 -40.91 -23.54
N ALA A 240 11.65 -40.90 -24.67
CA ALA A 240 11.42 -42.09 -25.49
C ALA A 240 12.72 -42.61 -26.14
N GLN A 241 13.60 -41.71 -26.57
CA GLN A 241 14.88 -42.06 -27.20
C GLN A 241 15.91 -42.59 -26.18
N LYS A 242 15.82 -42.18 -24.90
CA LYS A 242 16.75 -42.58 -23.84
C LYS A 242 16.29 -43.74 -22.95
N SER A 243 15.03 -44.22 -22.99
CA SER A 243 14.53 -45.06 -21.88
C SER A 243 13.56 -46.22 -22.15
N TYR A 244 13.27 -46.68 -23.37
CA TYR A 244 12.32 -47.82 -23.52
C TYR A 244 12.68 -48.85 -24.59
N TYR A 245 13.96 -49.19 -24.71
CA TYR A 245 14.34 -50.44 -25.37
C TYR A 245 14.55 -51.53 -24.33
N TYR A 246 13.82 -52.62 -24.47
CA TYR A 246 14.05 -53.85 -23.71
C TYR A 246 15.19 -54.61 -24.38
N THR A 247 16.36 -54.65 -23.76
CA THR A 247 17.52 -55.35 -24.32
C THR A 247 17.58 -56.78 -23.82
N CYS A 248 17.80 -57.73 -24.72
CA CYS A 248 18.05 -59.12 -24.36
C CYS A 248 19.40 -59.24 -23.64
N ALA A 249 19.40 -59.73 -22.40
CA ALA A 249 20.62 -59.86 -21.60
C ALA A 249 21.62 -60.90 -22.16
N ILE A 250 21.17 -61.82 -23.02
CA ILE A 250 21.99 -62.90 -23.57
C ILE A 250 22.71 -62.45 -24.85
N CYS A 251 22.02 -61.75 -25.76
CA CYS A 251 22.57 -61.39 -27.07
C CYS A 251 22.62 -59.88 -27.34
N GLY A 252 22.18 -59.04 -26.40
CA GLY A 252 22.27 -57.58 -26.49
C GLY A 252 21.28 -56.91 -27.45
N ASN A 253 20.42 -57.68 -28.14
CA ASN A 253 19.45 -57.12 -29.08
C ASN A 253 18.38 -56.27 -28.37
N ALA A 254 18.08 -55.10 -28.94
CA ALA A 254 17.15 -54.11 -28.38
C ALA A 254 15.75 -54.24 -29.01
N PHE A 255 14.71 -54.26 -28.18
CA PHE A 255 13.32 -54.42 -28.59
C PHE A 255 12.44 -53.26 -28.10
N LEU A 256 11.49 -52.84 -28.92
CA LEU A 256 10.60 -51.69 -28.66
C LEU A 256 9.51 -51.97 -27.61
N SER A 257 9.27 -53.22 -27.24
CA SER A 257 8.30 -53.59 -26.19
C SER A 257 8.71 -54.88 -25.49
N ASN A 258 8.25 -55.05 -24.25
CA ASN A 258 8.54 -56.25 -23.45
C ASN A 258 7.99 -57.51 -24.11
N ALA A 259 6.80 -57.46 -24.73
CA ALA A 259 6.20 -58.61 -25.41
C ALA A 259 7.09 -59.15 -26.56
N TYR A 260 7.74 -58.26 -27.31
CA TYR A 260 8.67 -58.66 -28.37
C TYR A 260 9.97 -59.24 -27.82
N LEU A 261 10.48 -58.72 -26.71
CA LEU A 261 11.61 -59.32 -26.01
C LEU A 261 11.28 -60.74 -25.53
N GLN A 262 10.10 -60.94 -24.92
CA GLN A 262 9.67 -62.25 -24.42
C GLN A 262 9.53 -63.28 -25.55
N ALA A 263 8.90 -62.91 -26.67
CA ALA A 263 8.78 -63.80 -27.83
C ALA A 263 10.16 -64.16 -28.43
N HIS A 264 11.11 -63.23 -28.42
CA HIS A 264 12.49 -63.49 -28.83
C HIS A 264 13.19 -64.48 -27.89
N MET A 265 13.04 -64.33 -26.57
CA MET A 265 13.61 -65.24 -25.57
C MET A 265 13.11 -66.68 -25.79
N HIS A 266 11.80 -66.86 -25.99
CA HIS A 266 11.20 -68.19 -26.18
C HIS A 266 11.61 -68.89 -27.48
N ARG A 267 11.95 -68.15 -28.55
CA ARG A 267 12.26 -68.73 -29.87
C ARG A 267 13.74 -68.96 -30.11
N ARG A 268 14.61 -68.12 -29.53
CA ARG A 268 16.05 -68.14 -29.78
C ARG A 268 16.86 -68.55 -28.55
N HIS A 269 16.26 -68.48 -27.36
CA HIS A 269 16.85 -68.92 -26.10
C HIS A 269 15.88 -69.82 -25.30
N PRO A 270 15.30 -70.88 -25.89
CA PRO A 270 14.26 -71.69 -25.25
C PRO A 270 14.71 -72.48 -24.01
N ASN A 271 16.02 -72.57 -23.76
CA ASN A 271 16.61 -73.37 -22.67
C ASN A 271 17.32 -72.49 -21.62
N TYR A 272 16.97 -71.21 -21.52
CA TYR A 272 17.60 -70.28 -20.59
C TYR A 272 16.52 -69.72 -19.65
N GLU A 273 16.45 -70.27 -18.44
CA GLU A 273 15.75 -69.69 -17.28
C GLU A 273 16.74 -68.91 -16.40
#